data_AF-A0AAR2LMY0-F1
#
_entry.id   AF-A0AAR2LMY0-F1
#
_cell.length_a   1.000
_cell.length_b   1.000
_cell.length_c   1.000
_cell.angle_alpha   90.00
_cell.angle_beta   90.00
_cell.angle_gamma   90.00
#
_symmetry.space_group_name_H-M   'P 1'
#
loop_
_entity.id
_entity.type
_entity.pdbx_description
1 polymer ?
#
loop_
_entity_poly.entity_id
_entity_poly.type
_entity_poly.pdbx_seq_one_letter_code
_entity_poly.pdbx_strand_id
1 'polypeptide(L)'
;VKSNIMTICFVFYSDKATNPSNRQEDWEYIIGFCDQINKELEGPQISVRLLAHKIQSPQEWEALQALTVLEACMKNCGRRFHNEVGKFRFLNELIKVVSPKYLGDRVSEKVKIKVIEMLFSWSTALPDETKITEAYQMLKRQGIVTTDPEVPADKTLIPSPPDRPHNPVFENEEKSKRLAELLKSKKPEDLQEANRLIKNMVKEDEARVQKVAQRTSTLLEVNNSVKLLNEMLRHFSKDQSTQADRELLKDLHDDCDKLRTTVFKLATETEDDDSSLGRNLWATLYFQQLATLLETPTLYFHLLATLLETTTVWLHSLPTLLETPTLCFHSLATLLETPTFPVTAYDKDGVCVLLHFASNCPPGRPDVLVMVVSMLNTAPLQVKNLTLQAAVPKSMRVKLQPPSGMELAPFNPILPPSAITQVMLLANPLKEKMRLRYKLMFVLGDRQCSETGEVDKFPPVERWGRL
;
A
#
# COMPACT_ATOMS: atom_id res chain seq x y z
N VAL A 1 30.64 -12.33 24.88
CA VAL A 1 30.57 -12.40 23.40
C VAL A 1 29.27 -11.81 22.84
N LYS A 2 28.07 -12.28 23.25
CA LYS A 2 26.77 -11.73 22.78
C LYS A 2 26.60 -10.21 23.01
N SER A 3 26.95 -9.68 24.19
CA SER A 3 26.85 -8.24 24.50
C SER A 3 27.76 -7.36 23.61
N ASN A 4 28.93 -7.85 23.20
CA ASN A 4 29.81 -7.13 22.26
C ASN A 4 29.25 -7.13 20.84
N ILE A 5 28.73 -8.26 20.34
CA ILE A 5 28.13 -8.34 18.99
C ILE A 5 26.89 -7.45 18.89
N MET A 6 26.06 -7.43 19.94
CA MET A 6 24.88 -6.55 20.02
C MET A 6 25.27 -5.08 19.93
N THR A 7 26.27 -4.66 20.71
CA THR A 7 26.77 -3.27 20.68
C THR A 7 27.34 -2.90 19.30
N ILE A 8 28.07 -3.82 18.65
CA ILE A 8 28.60 -3.63 17.29
C ILE A 8 27.48 -3.41 16.27
N CYS A 9 26.38 -4.17 16.38
CA CYS A 9 25.23 -4.04 15.49
C CYS A 9 24.57 -2.66 15.63
N PHE A 10 24.33 -2.20 16.86
CA PHE A 10 23.79 -0.86 17.10
C PHE A 10 24.72 0.26 16.61
N VAL A 11 26.04 0.12 16.82
CA VAL A 11 27.03 1.07 16.31
C VAL A 11 27.00 1.11 14.79
N PHE A 12 26.94 -0.05 14.12
CA PHE A 12 26.87 -0.14 12.66
C PHE A 12 25.66 0.61 12.09
N TYR A 13 24.45 0.31 12.57
CA TYR A 13 23.23 0.98 12.10
C TYR A 13 23.25 2.47 12.42
N SER A 14 23.69 2.85 13.63
CA SER A 14 23.81 4.25 14.02
C SER A 14 24.79 5.02 13.14
N ASP A 15 25.96 4.45 12.84
CA ASP A 15 26.99 5.10 12.03
C ASP A 15 26.56 5.23 10.56
N LYS A 16 25.82 4.24 10.04
CA LYS A 16 25.26 4.31 8.69
C LYS A 16 24.13 5.32 8.57
N ALA A 17 23.18 5.32 9.51
CA ALA A 17 22.06 6.25 9.53
C ALA A 17 22.48 7.71 9.77
N THR A 18 23.61 7.94 10.46
CA THR A 18 24.08 9.29 10.83
C THR A 18 25.36 9.71 10.10
N ASN A 19 25.75 9.02 9.03
CA ASN A 19 26.99 9.33 8.32
C ASN A 19 26.97 10.77 7.76
N PRO A 20 27.96 11.62 8.05
CA PRO A 20 28.02 12.98 7.51
C PRO A 20 28.05 13.06 5.98
N SER A 21 28.43 11.97 5.30
CA SER A 21 28.50 11.89 3.84
C SER A 21 27.16 11.56 3.17
N ASN A 22 26.12 11.26 3.95
CA ASN A 22 24.79 10.96 3.42
C ASN A 22 24.21 12.19 2.71
N ARG A 23 23.68 12.02 1.50
CA ARG A 23 23.05 13.12 0.75
C ARG A 23 21.62 13.42 1.20
N GLN A 24 20.98 12.41 1.81
CA GLN A 24 19.62 12.45 2.32
C GLN A 24 19.51 11.45 3.47
N GLU A 25 18.41 11.52 4.22
CA GLU A 25 18.13 10.57 5.31
C GLU A 25 18.03 9.13 4.77
N ASP A 26 18.80 8.22 5.37
CA ASP A 26 18.83 6.83 4.95
C ASP A 26 17.82 6.00 5.76
N TRP A 27 16.57 6.03 5.30
CA TRP A 27 15.43 5.41 5.97
C TRP A 27 15.59 3.89 6.16
N GLU A 28 16.37 3.22 5.31
CA GLU A 28 16.65 1.78 5.48
C GLU A 28 17.41 1.54 6.79
N TYR A 29 18.50 2.30 7.04
CA TYR A 29 19.27 2.16 8.27
C TYR A 29 18.56 2.75 9.49
N ILE A 30 17.73 3.79 9.32
CA ILE A 30 16.90 4.35 10.40
C ILE A 30 15.89 3.31 10.91
N ILE A 31 15.16 2.66 10.00
CA ILE A 31 14.20 1.60 10.36
C ILE A 31 14.93 0.37 10.89
N GLY A 32 16.05 -0.02 10.28
CA GLY A 32 16.89 -1.12 10.79
C GLY A 32 17.39 -0.87 12.22
N PHE A 33 17.73 0.38 12.58
CA PHE A 33 18.07 0.74 13.96
C PHE A 33 16.86 0.59 14.90
N CYS A 34 15.66 1.01 14.49
CA CYS A 34 14.42 0.84 15.26
C CYS A 34 14.07 -0.63 15.50
N ASP A 35 14.17 -1.46 14.46
CA ASP A 35 13.91 -2.90 14.55
C ASP A 35 14.88 -3.58 15.51
N GLN A 36 16.16 -3.19 15.46
CA GLN A 36 17.17 -3.71 16.37
C GLN A 36 16.91 -3.31 17.83
N ILE A 37 16.41 -2.10 18.09
CA ILE A 37 15.95 -1.69 19.45
C ILE A 37 14.85 -2.63 19.95
N ASN A 38 13.87 -2.92 19.08
CA ASN A 38 12.70 -3.72 19.43
C ASN A 38 13.04 -5.21 19.66
N LYS A 39 13.99 -5.73 18.89
CA LYS A 39 14.44 -7.13 18.94
C LYS A 39 15.22 -7.46 20.20
N GLU A 40 16.01 -6.51 20.74
CA GLU A 40 16.91 -6.76 21.86
C GLU A 40 16.32 -6.32 23.21
N LEU A 41 16.59 -7.09 24.27
CA LEU A 41 16.11 -6.76 25.63
C LEU A 41 16.75 -5.47 26.17
N GLU A 42 18.05 -5.28 25.90
CA GLU A 42 18.84 -4.12 26.31
C GLU A 42 18.91 -3.03 25.22
N GLY A 43 18.18 -3.21 24.10
CA GLY A 43 18.21 -2.32 22.95
C GLY A 43 17.93 -0.86 23.29
N PRO A 44 16.88 -0.55 24.07
CA PRO A 44 16.59 0.82 24.51
C PRO A 44 17.74 1.48 25.28
N GLN A 45 18.37 0.78 26.23
CA GLN A 45 19.45 1.36 27.04
C GLN A 45 20.71 1.66 26.24
N ILE A 46 21.01 0.82 25.24
CA ILE A 46 22.20 0.98 24.39
C ILE A 46 21.97 2.09 23.36
N SER A 47 20.82 2.06 22.68
CA SER A 47 20.49 3.01 21.62
C SER A 47 20.44 4.46 22.10
N VAL A 48 19.79 4.75 23.24
CA VAL A 48 19.74 6.13 23.77
C VAL A 48 21.13 6.68 24.11
N ARG A 49 22.07 5.83 24.53
CA ARG A 49 23.46 6.23 24.81
C ARG A 49 24.21 6.59 23.52
N LEU A 50 24.03 5.81 22.46
CA LEU A 50 24.65 6.07 21.16
C LEU A 50 24.07 7.33 20.52
N LEU A 51 22.74 7.46 20.53
CA LEU A 51 22.05 8.64 20.01
C LEU A 51 22.47 9.91 20.75
N ALA A 52 22.55 9.88 22.08
CA ALA A 52 23.01 11.03 22.85
C ALA A 52 24.40 11.52 22.43
N HIS A 53 25.33 10.61 22.12
CA HIS A 53 26.65 10.94 21.63
C HIS A 53 26.61 11.54 20.22
N LYS A 54 25.81 10.96 19.31
CA LYS A 54 25.67 11.44 17.93
C LYS A 54 24.98 12.80 17.82
N ILE A 55 23.97 13.06 18.65
CA ILE A 55 23.27 14.36 18.71
C ILE A 55 24.20 15.48 19.18
N GLN A 56 25.19 15.16 20.01
CA GLN A 56 26.23 16.10 20.46
C GLN A 56 27.37 16.29 19.43
N SER A 57 27.25 15.70 18.23
CA SER A 57 28.28 15.86 17.19
C SER A 57 28.44 17.35 16.82
N PRO A 58 29.69 17.83 16.65
CA PRO A 58 29.93 19.18 16.14
C PRO A 58 29.53 19.32 14.66
N GLN A 59 29.29 18.22 13.95
CA GLN A 59 28.84 18.24 12.55
C GLN A 59 27.32 18.40 12.53
N GLU A 60 26.82 19.55 12.04
CA GLU A 60 25.39 19.87 11.95
C GLU A 60 24.58 18.72 11.32
N TRP A 61 25.06 18.16 10.22
CA TRP A 61 24.33 17.13 9.49
C TRP A 61 24.31 15.76 10.19
N GLU A 62 25.37 15.37 10.92
CA GLU A 62 25.36 14.15 11.74
C GLU A 62 24.38 14.29 12.91
N ALA A 63 24.39 15.45 13.58
CA ALA A 63 23.47 15.73 14.69
C ALA A 63 22.00 15.76 14.23
N LEU A 64 21.70 16.39 13.09
CA LEU A 64 20.35 16.41 12.51
C LEU A 64 19.85 15.01 12.14
N GLN A 65 20.68 14.19 11.48
CA GLN A 65 20.31 12.80 11.18
C GLN A 65 20.10 11.97 12.46
N ALA A 66 20.92 12.17 13.49
CA ALA A 66 20.73 11.50 14.78
C ALA A 66 19.41 11.90 15.45
N LEU A 67 18.99 13.16 15.31
CA LEU A 67 17.67 13.62 15.76
C LEU A 67 16.54 13.00 14.94
N THR A 68 16.69 12.83 13.62
CA THR A 68 15.73 12.09 12.79
C THR A 68 15.61 10.63 13.24
N VAL A 69 16.73 9.95 13.51
CA VAL A 69 16.73 8.58 14.05
C VAL A 69 15.99 8.54 15.39
N LEU A 70 16.27 9.47 16.30
CA LEU A 70 15.59 9.55 17.59
C LEU A 70 14.08 9.78 17.43
N GLU A 71 13.66 10.64 16.52
CA GLU A 71 12.25 10.86 16.20
C GLU A 71 11.58 9.58 15.69
N ALA A 72 12.22 8.87 14.77
CA ALA A 72 11.74 7.59 14.26
C ALA A 72 11.63 6.52 15.37
N CYS A 73 12.63 6.43 16.27
CA CYS A 73 12.59 5.50 17.39
C CYS A 73 11.45 5.83 18.37
N MET A 74 11.22 7.11 18.66
CA MET A 74 10.09 7.54 19.49
C MET A 74 8.74 7.19 18.85
N LYS A 75 8.64 7.14 17.52
CA LYS A 75 7.42 6.72 16.81
C LYS A 75 7.24 5.20 16.73
N ASN A 76 8.33 4.43 16.63
CA ASN A 76 8.27 3.00 16.25
C ASN A 76 8.68 2.00 17.37
N CYS A 77 9.32 2.44 18.46
CA CYS A 77 9.88 1.52 19.47
C CYS A 77 9.02 1.37 20.75
N GLY A 78 7.92 2.12 20.84
CA GLY A 78 6.94 2.04 21.92
C GLY A 78 7.48 2.35 23.33
N ARG A 79 6.71 1.95 24.36
CA ARG A 79 6.92 2.36 25.76
C ARG A 79 8.30 2.02 26.33
N ARG A 80 8.90 0.88 25.96
CA ARG A 80 10.22 0.49 26.48
C ARG A 80 11.30 1.51 26.11
N PHE A 81 11.22 2.07 24.91
CA PHE A 81 12.12 3.12 24.46
C PHE A 81 11.75 4.48 25.06
N HIS A 82 10.46 4.82 25.11
CA HIS A 82 9.96 6.06 25.75
C HIS A 82 10.44 6.18 27.20
N ASN A 83 10.36 5.11 27.97
CA ASN A 83 10.81 5.07 29.37
C ASN A 83 12.32 5.35 29.53
N GLU A 84 13.16 4.99 28.54
CA GLU A 84 14.59 5.31 28.58
C GLU A 84 14.85 6.77 28.19
N VAL A 85 14.14 7.28 27.18
CA VAL A 85 14.19 8.69 26.77
C VAL A 85 13.69 9.63 27.89
N GLY A 86 12.64 9.23 28.62
CA GLY A 86 12.07 10.00 29.73
C GLY A 86 12.95 10.09 30.97
N LYS A 87 14.09 9.40 31.04
CA LYS A 87 15.02 9.53 32.18
C LYS A 87 15.87 10.79 32.05
N PHE A 88 16.10 11.47 33.17
CA PHE A 88 17.05 12.60 33.25
C PHE A 88 18.44 12.25 32.71
N ARG A 89 18.86 10.98 32.80
CA ARG A 89 20.13 10.53 32.21
C ARG A 89 20.22 10.86 30.72
N PHE A 90 19.14 10.69 29.96
CA PHE A 90 19.11 11.02 28.54
C PHE A 90 18.72 12.49 28.32
N LEU A 91 17.68 12.99 29.02
CA LEU A 91 17.22 14.38 28.87
C LEU A 91 18.33 15.40 29.16
N ASN A 92 19.22 15.13 30.13
CA ASN A 92 20.36 16.01 30.42
C ASN A 92 21.34 16.11 29.25
N GLU A 93 21.46 15.08 28.41
CA GLU A 93 22.29 15.13 27.21
C GLU A 93 21.67 16.07 26.16
N LEU A 94 20.34 16.07 26.01
CA LEU A 94 19.64 17.05 25.16
C LEU A 94 19.71 18.48 25.72
N ILE A 95 19.59 18.64 27.05
CA ILE A 95 19.71 19.94 27.72
C ILE A 95 21.10 20.56 27.49
N LYS A 96 22.17 19.75 27.52
CA LYS A 96 23.53 20.24 27.24
C LYS A 96 23.67 20.82 25.83
N VAL A 97 22.96 20.25 24.85
CA VAL A 97 22.99 20.67 23.44
C VAL A 97 22.35 22.04 23.25
N VAL A 98 21.26 22.33 23.96
CA VAL A 98 20.51 23.59 23.84
C VAL A 98 20.97 24.68 24.79
N SER A 99 21.58 24.32 25.92
CA SER A 99 21.96 25.27 26.96
C SER A 99 23.30 25.96 26.63
N PRO A 100 23.35 27.31 26.61
CA PRO A 100 24.59 28.08 26.41
C PRO A 100 25.66 27.75 27.45
N LYS A 101 25.26 27.33 28.66
CA LYS A 101 26.20 26.93 29.74
C LYS A 101 27.05 25.71 29.40
N TYR A 102 26.73 24.97 28.35
CA TYR A 102 27.40 23.73 27.96
C TYR A 102 27.84 23.76 26.49
N LEU A 103 27.04 23.18 25.58
CA LEU A 103 27.35 23.07 24.16
C LEU A 103 26.55 24.03 23.27
N GLY A 104 25.58 24.76 23.83
CA GLY A 104 24.63 25.58 23.06
C GLY A 104 25.26 26.68 22.18
N ASP A 105 26.46 27.15 22.53
CA ASP A 105 27.19 28.14 21.73
C ASP A 105 27.98 27.51 20.56
N ARG A 106 28.25 26.20 20.63
CA ARG A 106 29.01 25.45 19.60
C ARG A 106 28.11 24.69 18.63
N VAL A 107 26.90 24.38 19.06
CA VAL A 107 25.91 23.66 18.26
C VAL A 107 25.12 24.65 17.41
N SER A 108 24.81 24.27 16.16
CA SER A 108 24.08 25.15 15.26
C SER A 108 22.64 25.42 15.73
N GLU A 109 22.12 26.58 15.35
CA GLU A 109 20.77 27.00 15.73
C GLU A 109 19.70 26.01 15.26
N LYS A 110 19.87 25.42 14.07
CA LYS A 110 18.93 24.42 13.54
C LYS A 110 18.82 23.18 14.43
N VAL A 111 19.94 22.68 14.94
CA VAL A 111 19.95 21.52 15.82
C VAL A 111 19.27 21.87 17.15
N LYS A 112 19.53 23.06 17.70
CA LYS A 112 18.89 23.51 18.95
C LYS A 112 17.37 23.64 18.79
N ILE A 113 16.91 24.26 17.71
CA ILE A 113 15.48 24.38 17.39
C ILE A 113 14.83 22.99 17.31
N LYS A 114 15.43 22.05 16.57
CA LYS A 114 14.89 20.69 16.42
C LYS A 114 14.81 19.94 17.75
N VAL A 115 15.80 20.07 18.63
CA VAL A 115 15.74 19.49 20.00
C VAL A 115 14.58 20.09 20.80
N ILE A 116 14.40 21.41 20.74
CA ILE A 116 13.31 22.10 21.46
C ILE A 116 11.94 21.67 20.92
N GLU A 117 11.77 21.58 19.60
CA GLU A 117 10.55 21.07 18.95
C GLU A 117 10.21 19.65 19.40
N MET A 118 11.21 18.77 19.45
CA MET A 118 11.03 17.39 19.89
C MET A 118 10.64 17.32 21.37
N LEU A 119 11.34 18.03 22.26
CA LEU A 119 11.01 18.08 23.69
C LEU A 119 9.60 18.63 23.94
N PHE A 120 9.20 19.67 23.21
CA PHE A 120 7.85 20.21 23.28
C PHE A 120 6.80 19.18 22.84
N SER A 121 6.98 18.60 21.64
CA SER A 121 6.10 17.57 21.09
C SER A 121 5.92 16.40 22.05
N TRP A 122 6.99 15.96 22.71
CA TRP A 122 6.95 14.86 23.68
C TRP A 122 6.26 15.26 24.98
N SER A 123 6.49 16.47 25.48
CA SER A 123 5.79 16.97 26.68
C SER A 123 4.27 17.02 26.49
N THR A 124 3.81 17.20 25.25
CA THR A 124 2.38 17.18 24.90
C THR A 124 1.86 15.78 24.61
N ALA A 125 2.64 14.94 23.92
CA ALA A 125 2.21 13.63 23.46
C ALA A 125 2.36 12.51 24.50
N LEU A 126 3.26 12.68 25.47
CA LEU A 126 3.58 11.70 26.52
C LEU A 126 3.37 12.33 27.91
N PRO A 127 2.11 12.62 28.31
CA PRO A 127 1.83 13.28 29.59
C PRO A 127 2.25 12.44 30.81
N ASP A 128 2.30 11.11 30.65
CA ASP A 128 2.75 10.17 31.70
C ASP A 128 4.26 10.31 31.99
N GLU A 129 5.06 10.83 31.06
CA GLU A 129 6.50 11.04 31.20
C GLU A 129 6.81 12.42 31.79
N THR A 130 6.45 12.62 33.07
CA THR A 130 6.51 13.93 33.76
C THR A 130 7.88 14.61 33.68
N LYS A 131 8.97 13.84 33.65
CA LYS A 131 10.35 14.34 33.56
C LYS A 131 10.63 15.08 32.25
N ILE A 132 10.00 14.69 31.15
CA ILE A 132 10.12 15.37 29.87
C ILE A 132 9.50 16.77 29.99
N THR A 133 8.31 16.85 30.57
CA THR A 133 7.62 18.11 30.86
C THR A 133 8.43 19.00 31.80
N GLU A 134 8.99 18.45 32.88
CA GLU A 134 9.86 19.19 33.81
C GLU A 134 11.10 19.76 33.11
N ALA A 135 11.76 18.97 32.27
CA ALA A 135 12.92 19.40 31.49
C ALA A 135 12.56 20.54 30.53
N TYR A 136 11.45 20.43 29.80
CA TYR A 136 11.00 21.47 28.89
C TYR A 136 10.62 22.77 29.62
N GLN A 137 9.86 22.67 30.71
CA GLN A 137 9.49 23.83 31.53
C GLN A 137 10.72 24.49 32.21
N MET A 138 11.74 23.71 32.56
CA MET A 138 13.02 24.25 33.02
C MET A 138 13.70 25.11 31.96
N LEU A 139 13.75 24.64 30.70
CA LEU A 139 14.34 25.41 29.59
C LEU A 139 13.59 26.72 29.32
N LYS A 140 12.25 26.71 29.41
CA LYS A 140 11.43 27.93 29.35
C LYS A 140 11.74 28.90 30.48
N ARG A 141 11.80 28.42 31.73
CA ARG A 141 12.11 29.26 32.91
C ARG A 141 13.50 29.89 32.85
N GLN A 142 14.46 29.23 32.19
CA GLN A 142 15.81 29.75 31.98
C GLN A 142 15.92 30.73 30.81
N GLY A 143 14.82 30.99 30.08
CA GLY A 143 14.81 31.87 28.92
C GLY A 143 15.48 31.27 27.68
N ILE A 144 15.79 29.96 27.69
CA ILE A 144 16.37 29.25 26.53
C ILE A 144 15.29 29.04 25.47
N VAL A 145 14.04 28.80 25.89
CA VAL A 145 12.86 28.72 25.02
C VAL A 145 12.00 29.95 25.28
N THR A 146 11.95 30.87 24.30
CA THR A 146 11.22 32.14 24.40
C THR A 146 9.78 32.02 23.90
N THR A 147 9.51 31.13 22.95
CA THR A 147 8.18 30.90 22.39
C THR A 147 7.99 29.40 22.13
N ASP A 148 6.80 28.89 22.42
CA ASP A 148 6.47 27.48 22.19
C ASP A 148 6.40 27.23 20.66
N PRO A 149 7.05 26.18 20.13
CA PRO A 149 7.02 25.90 18.70
C PRO A 149 5.62 25.52 18.21
N GLU A 150 5.22 26.03 17.04
CA GLU A 150 4.05 25.52 16.32
C GLU A 150 4.40 24.16 15.71
N VAL A 151 3.99 23.06 16.36
CA VAL A 151 4.22 21.70 15.84
C VAL A 151 3.01 21.28 14.99
N PRO A 152 3.17 21.07 13.67
CA PRO A 152 2.11 20.52 12.84
C PRO A 152 1.68 19.14 13.36
N ALA A 153 0.37 18.84 13.34
CA ALA A 153 -0.18 17.57 13.84
C ALA A 153 0.55 16.33 13.30
N ASP A 154 0.98 16.38 12.04
CA ASP A 154 1.70 15.31 11.31
C ASP A 154 3.13 15.03 11.83
N LYS A 155 3.71 15.95 12.62
CA LYS A 155 5.05 15.81 13.24
C LYS A 155 4.99 15.45 14.72
N THR A 156 3.80 15.23 15.28
CA THR A 156 3.65 14.86 16.69
C THR A 156 3.93 13.36 16.91
N LEU A 157 4.34 12.97 18.13
CA LEU A 157 4.39 11.55 18.52
C LEU A 157 3.01 10.93 18.72
N ILE A 158 1.97 11.76 18.68
CA ILE A 158 0.60 11.29 18.62
C ILE A 158 0.51 10.65 17.22
N PRO A 159 0.25 9.33 17.12
CA PRO A 159 -0.13 8.77 15.84
C PRO A 159 -1.29 9.63 15.36
N SER A 160 -1.20 10.24 14.17
CA SER A 160 -2.40 10.63 13.45
C SER A 160 -3.34 9.44 13.61
N PRO A 161 -4.49 9.61 14.29
CA PRO A 161 -5.34 8.47 14.62
C PRO A 161 -5.49 7.70 13.32
N PRO A 162 -5.12 6.40 13.29
CA PRO A 162 -5.10 5.63 12.05
C PRO A 162 -6.42 5.95 11.38
N ASP A 163 -6.39 6.43 10.12
CA ASP A 163 -7.59 6.86 9.41
C ASP A 163 -8.66 5.86 9.77
N ARG A 164 -9.60 6.28 10.65
CA ARG A 164 -10.52 5.32 11.24
C ARG A 164 -11.18 4.70 10.04
N PRO A 165 -11.16 3.36 9.89
CA PRO A 165 -11.79 2.73 8.75
C PRO A 165 -13.18 3.34 8.68
N HIS A 166 -13.43 4.06 7.59
CA HIS A 166 -14.60 4.89 7.37
C HIS A 166 -15.80 4.16 7.96
N ASN A 167 -16.32 4.69 9.06
CA ASN A 167 -17.44 4.08 9.77
C ASN A 167 -18.63 5.02 9.54
N PRO A 168 -19.51 4.72 8.57
CA PRO A 168 -20.67 5.54 8.24
C PRO A 168 -21.60 5.77 9.44
N VAL A 169 -21.48 4.98 10.51
CA VAL A 169 -22.26 5.17 11.75
C VAL A 169 -21.98 6.52 12.41
N PHE A 170 -20.79 7.10 12.23
CA PHE A 170 -20.44 8.44 12.73
C PHE A 170 -20.81 9.59 11.77
N GLU A 171 -21.29 9.30 10.56
CA GLU A 171 -21.76 10.33 9.61
C GLU A 171 -23.06 10.99 10.06
N ASN A 172 -23.80 10.36 10.99
CA ASN A 172 -24.88 11.06 11.63
C ASN A 172 -24.29 12.05 12.64
N GLU A 173 -23.78 13.15 12.11
CA GLU A 173 -23.11 14.26 12.81
C GLU A 173 -23.97 14.71 14.02
N GLU A 174 -25.29 14.57 13.90
CA GLU A 174 -26.28 14.80 14.95
C GLU A 174 -26.15 13.81 16.14
N LYS A 175 -26.01 12.50 15.89
CA LYS A 175 -25.85 11.50 16.95
C LYS A 175 -24.52 11.66 17.68
N SER A 176 -23.45 11.97 16.94
CA SER A 176 -22.10 12.22 17.47
C SER A 176 -22.04 13.49 18.31
N LYS A 177 -22.64 14.59 17.83
CA LYS A 177 -22.78 15.84 18.59
C LYS A 177 -23.62 15.65 19.85
N ARG A 178 -24.77 14.98 19.73
CA ARG A 178 -25.66 14.71 20.87
C ARG A 178 -25.00 13.85 21.94
N LEU A 179 -24.23 12.82 21.55
CA LEU A 179 -23.47 12.02 22.52
C LEU A 179 -22.42 12.87 23.26
N ALA A 180 -21.70 13.73 22.53
CA ALA A 180 -20.69 14.61 23.13
C ALA A 180 -21.30 15.65 24.09
N GLU A 181 -22.50 16.15 23.79
CA GLU A 181 -23.26 17.04 24.68
C GLU A 181 -23.74 16.32 25.94
N LEU A 182 -24.30 15.12 25.79
CA LEU A 182 -24.79 14.31 26.92
C LEU A 182 -23.66 13.91 27.88
N LEU A 183 -22.47 13.58 27.36
CA LEU A 183 -21.30 13.23 28.17
C LEU A 183 -20.67 14.42 28.90
N LYS A 184 -20.86 15.65 28.40
CA LYS A 184 -20.41 16.90 29.07
C LYS A 184 -21.36 17.36 30.17
N SER A 185 -22.59 16.87 30.18
CA SER A 185 -23.58 17.23 31.20
C SER A 185 -23.22 16.62 32.56
N LYS A 186 -23.47 17.38 33.64
CA LYS A 186 -23.32 16.90 35.03
C LYS A 186 -24.59 16.24 35.58
N LYS A 187 -25.67 16.20 34.79
CA LYS A 187 -26.94 15.61 35.22
C LYS A 187 -26.90 14.08 35.09
N PRO A 188 -27.36 13.34 36.10
CA PRO A 188 -27.36 11.88 36.06
C PRO A 188 -28.26 11.31 34.96
N GLU A 189 -29.33 12.00 34.59
CA GLU A 189 -30.26 11.60 33.51
C GLU A 189 -29.59 11.66 32.12
N ASP A 190 -28.82 12.72 31.85
CA ASP A 190 -28.11 12.89 30.58
C ASP A 190 -27.00 11.83 30.42
N LEU A 191 -26.33 11.46 31.51
CA LEU A 191 -25.34 10.39 31.54
C LEU A 191 -25.98 9.00 31.32
N GLN A 192 -27.20 8.78 31.81
CA GLN A 192 -27.94 7.55 31.52
C GLN A 192 -28.33 7.46 30.04
N GLU A 193 -28.73 8.57 29.44
CA GLU A 193 -29.05 8.64 28.01
C GLU A 193 -27.80 8.45 27.14
N ALA A 194 -26.65 9.02 27.53
CA ALA A 194 -25.36 8.76 26.87
C ALA A 194 -25.00 7.27 26.90
N ASN A 195 -25.13 6.60 28.05
CA ASN A 195 -24.86 5.18 28.18
C ASN A 195 -25.80 4.31 27.33
N ARG A 196 -27.08 4.70 27.20
CA ARG A 196 -28.05 4.04 26.32
C ARG A 196 -27.67 4.20 24.85
N LEU A 197 -27.26 5.41 24.46
CA LEU A 197 -26.84 5.73 23.10
C LEU A 197 -25.55 4.97 22.72
N ILE A 198 -24.55 4.93 23.60
CA ILE A 198 -23.32 4.14 23.42
C ILE A 198 -23.65 2.66 23.22
N LYS A 199 -24.55 2.10 24.05
CA LYS A 199 -24.93 0.69 23.94
C LYS A 199 -25.59 0.35 22.60
N ASN A 200 -26.40 1.25 22.06
CA ASN A 200 -27.02 1.05 20.74
C ASN A 200 -25.98 1.20 19.61
N MET A 201 -25.10 2.20 19.68
CA MET A 201 -24.02 2.40 18.70
C MET A 201 -23.06 1.21 18.66
N VAL A 202 -22.69 0.64 19.81
CA VAL A 202 -21.84 -0.56 19.88
C VAL A 202 -22.52 -1.76 19.24
N LYS A 203 -23.82 -1.98 19.49
CA LYS A 203 -24.57 -3.08 18.85
C LYS A 203 -24.70 -2.89 17.33
N GLU A 204 -24.94 -1.66 16.87
CA GLU A 204 -24.99 -1.33 15.45
C GLU A 204 -23.62 -1.55 14.79
N ASP A 205 -22.53 -1.15 15.45
CA ASP A 205 -21.17 -1.35 14.95
C ASP A 205 -20.74 -2.81 14.96
N GLU A 206 -21.06 -3.59 16.00
CA GLU A 206 -20.83 -5.04 16.05
C GLU A 206 -21.56 -5.74 14.88
N ALA A 207 -22.82 -5.40 14.64
CA ALA A 207 -23.59 -5.95 13.52
C ALA A 207 -23.00 -5.56 12.16
N ARG A 208 -22.49 -4.33 12.02
CA ARG A 208 -21.83 -3.85 10.81
C ARG A 208 -20.49 -4.54 10.58
N VAL A 209 -19.65 -4.65 11.61
CA VAL A 209 -18.35 -5.36 11.56
C VAL A 209 -18.57 -6.83 11.18
N GLN A 210 -19.60 -7.47 11.74
CA GLN A 210 -19.97 -8.83 11.37
C GLN A 210 -20.41 -8.94 9.91
N LYS A 211 -21.24 -8.01 9.40
CA LYS A 211 -21.63 -7.96 7.98
C LYS A 211 -20.42 -7.75 7.06
N VAL A 212 -19.48 -6.88 7.43
CA VAL A 212 -18.24 -6.64 6.65
C VAL A 212 -17.33 -7.85 6.67
N ALA A 213 -17.18 -8.52 7.81
CA ALA A 213 -16.39 -9.74 7.94
C ALA A 213 -16.99 -10.87 7.09
N GLN A 214 -18.31 -11.06 7.14
CA GLN A 214 -19.02 -12.02 6.30
C GLN A 214 -18.82 -11.73 4.81
N ARG A 215 -18.99 -10.46 4.38
CA ARG A 215 -18.74 -10.03 3.00
C ARG A 215 -17.30 -10.33 2.57
N THR A 216 -16.33 -10.02 3.41
CA THR A 216 -14.90 -10.23 3.11
C THR A 216 -14.58 -11.71 2.95
N SER A 217 -15.10 -12.57 3.84
CA SER A 217 -14.94 -14.03 3.73
C SER A 217 -15.51 -14.56 2.41
N THR A 218 -16.75 -14.20 2.08
CA THR A 218 -17.39 -14.65 0.84
C THR A 218 -16.63 -14.19 -0.41
N LEU A 219 -16.11 -12.96 -0.44
CA LEU A 219 -15.30 -12.47 -1.56
C LEU A 219 -13.94 -13.19 -1.67
N LEU A 220 -13.33 -13.57 -0.56
CA LEU A 220 -12.11 -14.39 -0.57
C LEU A 220 -12.37 -15.80 -1.10
N GLU A 221 -13.48 -16.42 -0.69
CA GLU A 221 -13.92 -17.72 -1.21
C GLU A 221 -14.15 -17.67 -2.72
N VAL A 222 -14.90 -16.67 -3.21
CA VAL A 222 -15.11 -16.39 -4.64
C VAL A 222 -13.78 -16.32 -5.38
N ASN A 223 -12.85 -15.50 -4.89
CA ASN A 223 -11.55 -15.28 -5.54
C ASN A 223 -10.72 -16.57 -5.59
N ASN A 224 -10.74 -17.38 -4.54
CA ASN A 224 -9.99 -18.64 -4.50
C ASN A 224 -10.60 -19.68 -5.44
N SER A 225 -11.93 -19.86 -5.42
CA SER A 225 -12.63 -20.81 -6.30
C SER A 225 -12.45 -20.44 -7.78
N VAL A 226 -12.55 -19.15 -8.11
CA VAL A 226 -12.32 -18.63 -9.45
C VAL A 226 -10.87 -18.86 -9.93
N LYS A 227 -9.88 -18.60 -9.08
CA LYS A 227 -8.47 -18.82 -9.42
C LYS A 227 -8.19 -20.29 -9.70
N LEU A 228 -8.70 -21.17 -8.84
CA LEU A 228 -8.56 -22.61 -9.02
C LEU A 228 -9.24 -23.08 -10.32
N LEU A 229 -10.41 -22.54 -10.63
CA LEU A 229 -11.15 -22.90 -11.84
C LEU A 229 -10.40 -22.47 -13.09
N ASN A 230 -9.84 -21.27 -13.09
CA ASN A 230 -9.03 -20.77 -14.20
C ASN A 230 -7.76 -21.61 -14.40
N GLU A 231 -7.11 -22.01 -13.31
CA GLU A 231 -5.93 -22.87 -13.37
C GLU A 231 -6.27 -24.27 -13.91
N MET A 232 -7.33 -24.89 -13.40
CA MET A 232 -7.82 -26.18 -13.89
C MET A 232 -8.22 -26.13 -15.38
N LEU A 233 -8.87 -25.04 -15.82
CA LEU A 233 -9.25 -24.84 -17.23
C LEU A 233 -8.04 -24.65 -18.14
N ARG A 234 -6.97 -24.01 -17.68
CA ARG A 234 -5.72 -23.83 -18.47
C ARG A 234 -5.00 -25.14 -18.75
N HIS A 235 -5.09 -26.08 -17.81
CA HIS A 235 -4.48 -27.41 -17.92
C HIS A 235 -5.43 -28.47 -18.47
N PHE A 236 -6.67 -28.11 -18.79
CA PHE A 236 -7.66 -29.03 -19.33
C PHE A 236 -7.39 -29.34 -20.80
N SER A 237 -7.32 -30.63 -21.12
CA SER A 237 -7.22 -31.13 -22.49
C SER A 237 -8.19 -32.29 -22.67
N LYS A 238 -9.03 -32.22 -23.71
CA LYS A 238 -10.11 -33.18 -23.97
C LYS A 238 -9.61 -34.63 -24.08
N ASP A 239 -8.37 -34.81 -24.53
CA ASP A 239 -7.79 -36.13 -24.82
C ASP A 239 -6.84 -36.64 -23.72
N GLN A 240 -6.42 -35.79 -22.78
CA GLN A 240 -5.41 -36.12 -21.76
C GLN A 240 -5.92 -35.98 -20.32
N SER A 241 -6.98 -35.22 -20.08
CA SER A 241 -7.53 -35.03 -18.74
C SER A 241 -8.26 -36.28 -18.23
N THR A 242 -8.04 -36.61 -16.97
CA THR A 242 -8.63 -37.79 -16.33
C THR A 242 -10.11 -37.57 -16.03
N GLN A 243 -10.83 -38.66 -15.71
CA GLN A 243 -12.23 -38.56 -15.28
C GLN A 243 -12.38 -37.76 -13.98
N ALA A 244 -11.42 -37.89 -13.07
CA ALA A 244 -11.37 -37.13 -11.83
C ALA A 244 -11.22 -35.62 -12.09
N ASP A 245 -10.43 -35.22 -13.09
CA ASP A 245 -10.27 -33.80 -13.46
C ASP A 245 -11.57 -33.20 -13.99
N ARG A 246 -12.34 -33.99 -14.75
CA ARG A 246 -13.66 -33.57 -15.27
C ARG A 246 -14.71 -33.43 -14.17
N GLU A 247 -14.70 -34.34 -13.19
CA GLU A 247 -15.59 -34.27 -12.03
C GLU A 247 -15.23 -33.09 -11.13
N LEU A 248 -13.94 -32.88 -10.85
CA LEU A 248 -13.46 -31.73 -10.08
C LEU A 248 -13.79 -30.39 -10.76
N LEU A 249 -13.65 -30.31 -12.09
CA LEU A 249 -14.00 -29.11 -12.85
C LEU A 249 -15.50 -28.80 -12.78
N LYS A 250 -16.33 -29.85 -12.81
CA LYS A 250 -17.78 -29.73 -12.66
C LYS A 250 -18.17 -29.27 -11.27
N ASP A 251 -17.59 -29.85 -10.22
CA ASP A 251 -17.87 -29.46 -8.84
C ASP A 251 -17.48 -28.00 -8.59
N LEU A 252 -16.32 -27.59 -9.11
CA LEU A 252 -15.80 -26.23 -8.97
C LEU A 252 -16.62 -25.21 -9.77
N HIS A 253 -17.16 -25.61 -10.92
CA HIS A 253 -18.13 -24.84 -11.68
C HIS A 253 -19.42 -24.61 -10.86
N ASP A 254 -19.98 -25.67 -10.30
CA ASP A 254 -21.23 -25.61 -9.53
C ASP A 254 -21.06 -24.79 -8.26
N ASP A 255 -19.89 -24.83 -7.62
CA ASP A 255 -19.56 -23.97 -6.48
C ASP A 255 -19.38 -22.51 -6.87
N CYS A 256 -18.77 -22.22 -8.03
CA CYS A 256 -18.71 -20.87 -8.58
C CYS A 256 -20.11 -20.31 -8.86
N ASP A 257 -21.05 -21.12 -9.33
CA ASP A 257 -22.43 -20.70 -9.60
C ASP A 257 -23.23 -20.38 -8.31
N LYS A 258 -23.05 -21.20 -7.27
CA LYS A 258 -23.61 -20.91 -5.93
C LYS A 258 -23.04 -19.61 -5.34
N LEU A 259 -21.74 -19.40 -5.49
CA LEU A 259 -21.05 -18.20 -5.01
C LEU A 259 -21.49 -16.96 -5.79
N ARG A 260 -21.72 -17.08 -7.11
CA ARG A 260 -22.31 -16.01 -7.94
C ARG A 260 -23.64 -15.53 -7.37
N THR A 261 -24.54 -16.45 -7.06
CA THR A 261 -25.86 -16.15 -6.48
C THR A 261 -25.73 -15.46 -5.12
N THR A 262 -24.78 -15.92 -4.30
CA THR A 262 -24.50 -15.35 -2.98
C THR A 262 -23.96 -13.92 -3.07
N VAL A 263 -23.01 -13.67 -3.98
CA VAL A 263 -22.47 -12.32 -4.23
C VAL A 263 -23.53 -11.37 -4.76
N PHE A 264 -24.39 -11.83 -5.67
CA PHE A 264 -25.49 -11.03 -6.20
C PHE A 264 -26.45 -10.59 -5.09
N LYS A 265 -26.81 -11.50 -4.18
CA LYS A 265 -27.64 -11.20 -3.01
C LYS A 265 -26.94 -10.20 -2.07
N LEU A 266 -25.66 -10.38 -1.78
CA LEU A 266 -24.88 -9.46 -0.96
C LEU A 266 -24.77 -8.04 -1.58
N ALA A 267 -24.77 -7.95 -2.93
CA ALA A 267 -24.75 -6.70 -3.67
C ALA A 267 -26.11 -5.98 -3.71
N THR A 268 -27.22 -6.73 -3.60
CA THR A 268 -28.57 -6.14 -3.52
C THR A 268 -28.94 -5.73 -2.10
N GLU A 269 -28.30 -6.31 -1.09
CA GLU A 269 -28.48 -5.96 0.34
C GLU A 269 -27.55 -4.82 0.82
N THR A 270 -26.72 -4.23 -0.06
CA THR A 270 -25.96 -3.01 0.24
C THR A 270 -26.80 -1.77 -0.07
N GLU A 271 -27.12 -0.98 0.97
CA GLU A 271 -27.73 0.35 0.82
C GLU A 271 -26.71 1.36 0.23
N ASP A 272 -27.26 2.39 -0.42
CA ASP A 272 -26.74 3.32 -1.46
C ASP A 272 -25.38 4.02 -1.28
N ASP A 273 -24.55 3.71 -0.29
CA ASP A 273 -23.29 4.44 -0.12
C ASP A 273 -22.16 3.52 0.32
N ASP A 274 -21.44 2.96 -0.66
CA ASP A 274 -20.08 2.50 -0.42
C ASP A 274 -19.37 2.15 -1.72
N SER A 275 -18.11 2.59 -1.81
CA SER A 275 -17.05 2.08 -2.70
C SER A 275 -16.92 0.53 -2.78
N SER A 276 -17.65 -0.20 -1.93
CA SER A 276 -17.77 -1.66 -1.90
C SER A 276 -18.71 -2.24 -2.97
N LEU A 277 -19.70 -1.47 -3.46
CA LEU A 277 -20.59 -1.86 -4.56
C LEU A 277 -19.80 -2.16 -5.85
N GLY A 278 -18.72 -1.41 -6.10
CA GLY A 278 -17.84 -1.62 -7.25
C GLY A 278 -17.11 -2.98 -7.24
N ARG A 279 -16.69 -3.47 -6.06
CA ARG A 279 -16.06 -4.81 -5.94
C ARG A 279 -17.08 -5.93 -6.08
N ASN A 280 -18.29 -5.73 -5.56
CA ASN A 280 -19.38 -6.70 -5.66
C ASN A 280 -19.85 -6.85 -7.12
N LEU A 281 -20.02 -5.73 -7.83
CA LEU A 281 -20.37 -5.72 -9.24
C LEU A 281 -19.27 -6.34 -10.11
N TRP A 282 -17.99 -6.15 -9.76
CA TRP A 282 -16.85 -6.75 -10.45
C TRP A 282 -16.86 -8.28 -10.36
N ALA A 283 -17.14 -8.83 -9.18
CA ALA A 283 -17.29 -10.28 -8.98
C ALA A 283 -18.50 -10.83 -9.77
N THR A 284 -19.65 -10.14 -9.75
CA THR A 284 -20.83 -10.52 -10.54
C THR A 284 -20.57 -10.49 -12.05
N LEU A 285 -19.89 -9.46 -12.57
CA LEU A 285 -19.53 -9.32 -13.99
C LEU A 285 -18.51 -10.38 -14.43
N TYR A 286 -17.55 -10.72 -13.57
CA TYR A 286 -16.58 -11.78 -13.84
C TYR A 286 -17.23 -13.17 -13.86
N PHE A 287 -18.21 -13.43 -12.98
CA PHE A 287 -19.01 -14.65 -13.03
C PHE A 287 -19.91 -14.73 -14.26
N GLN A 288 -20.47 -13.61 -14.74
CA GLN A 288 -21.21 -13.57 -16.01
C GLN A 288 -20.31 -13.99 -17.18
N GLN A 289 -19.05 -13.51 -17.18
CA GLN A 289 -18.05 -13.79 -18.20
C GLN A 289 -17.57 -15.26 -18.16
N LEU A 290 -17.39 -15.82 -16.96
CA LEU A 290 -17.10 -17.25 -16.77
C LEU A 290 -18.29 -18.14 -17.14
N ALA A 291 -19.53 -17.76 -16.80
CA ALA A 291 -20.73 -18.49 -17.18
C ALA A 291 -20.89 -18.53 -18.71
N THR A 292 -20.63 -17.44 -19.43
CA THR A 292 -20.55 -17.48 -20.90
C THR A 292 -19.46 -18.41 -21.41
N LEU A 293 -18.28 -18.46 -20.77
CA LEU A 293 -17.20 -19.36 -21.19
C LEU A 293 -17.53 -20.85 -20.93
N LEU A 294 -18.32 -21.13 -19.90
CA LEU A 294 -18.72 -22.49 -19.48
C LEU A 294 -20.03 -22.97 -20.13
N GLU A 295 -20.93 -22.06 -20.54
CA GLU A 295 -22.10 -22.36 -21.39
C GLU A 295 -21.74 -22.46 -22.87
N THR A 296 -20.60 -21.91 -23.32
CA THR A 296 -20.15 -21.99 -24.72
C THR A 296 -18.88 -22.84 -24.99
N PRO A 297 -18.72 -24.08 -24.52
CA PRO A 297 -17.79 -25.02 -25.15
C PRO A 297 -18.35 -25.54 -26.47
N THR A 298 -19.68 -25.56 -26.63
CA THR A 298 -20.39 -26.15 -27.76
C THR A 298 -20.99 -25.12 -28.72
N LEU A 299 -21.31 -23.89 -28.28
CA LEU A 299 -21.92 -22.90 -29.18
C LEU A 299 -20.94 -22.33 -30.23
N TYR A 300 -19.63 -22.28 -29.96
CA TYR A 300 -18.67 -21.92 -31.01
C TYR A 300 -18.53 -23.04 -32.06
N PHE A 301 -18.60 -24.31 -31.62
CA PHE A 301 -18.51 -25.47 -32.52
C PHE A 301 -19.81 -25.76 -33.27
N HIS A 302 -20.98 -25.54 -32.66
CA HIS A 302 -22.27 -25.71 -33.34
C HIS A 302 -22.54 -24.54 -34.28
N LEU A 303 -22.25 -23.29 -33.89
CA LEU A 303 -22.43 -22.14 -34.77
C LEU A 303 -21.46 -22.20 -35.97
N LEU A 304 -20.20 -22.62 -35.79
CA LEU A 304 -19.29 -22.86 -36.91
C LEU A 304 -19.68 -24.05 -37.78
N ALA A 305 -20.14 -25.17 -37.20
CA ALA A 305 -20.60 -26.33 -37.97
C ALA A 305 -21.90 -26.05 -38.75
N THR A 306 -22.82 -25.26 -38.19
CA THR A 306 -24.07 -24.90 -38.87
C THR A 306 -23.85 -23.80 -39.92
N LEU A 307 -22.89 -22.89 -39.72
CA LEU A 307 -22.52 -21.85 -40.69
C LEU A 307 -21.67 -22.37 -41.86
N LEU A 308 -21.06 -23.55 -41.75
CA LEU A 308 -20.24 -24.15 -42.81
C LEU A 308 -20.99 -25.15 -43.70
N GLU A 309 -22.22 -25.56 -43.37
CA GLU A 309 -22.88 -26.63 -44.16
C GLU A 309 -24.08 -26.24 -45.01
N THR A 310 -24.86 -25.18 -44.78
CA THR A 310 -25.99 -24.93 -45.70
C THR A 310 -26.39 -23.46 -45.85
N THR A 311 -26.29 -23.01 -47.10
CA THR A 311 -27.08 -21.92 -47.66
C THR A 311 -28.58 -22.19 -47.51
N THR A 312 -29.33 -21.10 -47.23
CA THR A 312 -30.80 -20.93 -47.31
C THR A 312 -31.66 -21.62 -46.25
N VAL A 313 -32.39 -20.82 -45.45
CA VAL A 313 -33.83 -20.91 -45.11
C VAL A 313 -34.12 -20.14 -43.79
N TRP A 314 -34.76 -18.98 -43.97
CA TRP A 314 -35.72 -18.28 -43.09
C TRP A 314 -35.29 -17.66 -41.74
N LEU A 315 -35.22 -16.33 -41.78
CA LEU A 315 -35.74 -15.41 -40.75
C LEU A 315 -37.15 -15.83 -40.33
N HIS A 316 -37.34 -16.22 -39.06
CA HIS A 316 -38.53 -15.91 -38.26
C HIS A 316 -38.27 -16.36 -36.81
N SER A 317 -37.78 -15.44 -35.95
CA SER A 317 -37.91 -15.42 -34.48
C SER A 317 -37.06 -14.34 -33.78
N LEU A 318 -36.48 -13.38 -34.52
CA LEU A 318 -35.77 -12.23 -33.95
C LEU A 318 -36.59 -11.04 -33.38
N PRO A 319 -37.94 -11.01 -33.32
CA PRO A 319 -38.64 -9.86 -32.71
C PRO A 319 -38.75 -9.86 -31.17
N THR A 320 -38.40 -10.93 -30.45
CA THR A 320 -38.78 -11.06 -29.01
C THR A 320 -37.75 -10.54 -28.01
N LEU A 321 -36.63 -9.98 -28.46
CA LEU A 321 -35.56 -9.48 -27.58
C LEU A 321 -35.35 -7.96 -27.68
N LEU A 322 -36.22 -7.25 -28.42
CA LEU A 322 -36.14 -5.81 -28.65
C LEU A 322 -37.35 -5.05 -28.08
N GLU A 323 -37.61 -5.12 -26.78
CA GLU A 323 -38.52 -4.18 -26.08
C GLU A 323 -37.97 -3.73 -24.71
N THR A 324 -37.06 -2.74 -24.74
CA THR A 324 -36.83 -1.60 -23.79
C THR A 324 -36.66 -1.79 -22.25
N PRO A 325 -35.96 -0.88 -21.52
CA PRO A 325 -35.55 0.46 -21.93
C PRO A 325 -34.05 0.79 -21.81
N THR A 326 -33.62 1.52 -22.83
CA THR A 326 -32.36 2.20 -23.11
C THR A 326 -31.98 3.33 -22.13
N LEU A 327 -32.60 3.42 -20.95
CA LEU A 327 -32.31 4.45 -19.94
C LEU A 327 -31.18 4.08 -18.98
N CYS A 328 -30.88 2.79 -18.76
CA CYS A 328 -29.79 2.37 -17.88
C CYS A 328 -28.40 2.40 -18.55
N PHE A 329 -28.34 2.31 -19.88
CA PHE A 329 -27.06 2.15 -20.59
C PHE A 329 -26.19 3.41 -20.62
N HIS A 330 -26.79 4.60 -20.61
CA HIS A 330 -26.01 5.85 -20.55
C HIS A 330 -25.41 6.09 -19.15
N SER A 331 -26.09 5.65 -18.08
CA SER A 331 -25.58 5.77 -16.71
C SER A 331 -24.53 4.69 -16.37
N LEU A 332 -24.72 3.45 -16.85
CA LEU A 332 -23.74 2.35 -16.70
C LEU A 332 -22.42 2.59 -17.44
N ALA A 333 -22.44 3.26 -18.60
CA ALA A 333 -21.21 3.61 -19.32
C ALA A 333 -20.31 4.61 -18.57
N THR A 334 -20.87 5.35 -17.60
CA THR A 334 -20.15 6.32 -16.78
C THR A 334 -19.65 5.72 -15.45
N LEU A 335 -20.17 4.55 -15.06
CA LEU A 335 -19.83 3.83 -13.83
C LEU A 335 -18.91 2.60 -14.07
N LEU A 336 -18.65 2.23 -15.33
CA LEU A 336 -17.77 1.13 -15.74
C LEU A 336 -16.36 1.62 -16.10
N GLU A 337 -15.73 2.44 -15.26
CA GLU A 337 -14.28 2.68 -15.39
C GLU A 337 -13.53 1.50 -14.75
N THR A 338 -13.24 0.47 -15.56
CA THR A 338 -12.51 -0.74 -15.12
C THR A 338 -11.05 -0.40 -14.78
N PRO A 339 -10.53 -0.70 -13.57
CA PRO A 339 -9.10 -0.56 -13.32
C PRO A 339 -8.34 -1.56 -14.20
N THR A 340 -7.42 -1.05 -15.00
CA THR A 340 -6.60 -1.87 -15.91
C THR A 340 -5.61 -2.75 -15.16
N PHE A 341 -5.66 -4.08 -15.39
CA PHE A 341 -4.74 -5.04 -14.79
C PHE A 341 -3.29 -4.80 -15.24
N PRO A 342 -2.30 -5.06 -14.36
CA PRO A 342 -0.92 -5.03 -14.79
C PRO A 342 -0.66 -6.09 -15.85
N VAL A 343 0.12 -5.70 -16.85
CA VAL A 343 0.50 -6.59 -17.95
C VAL A 343 1.88 -7.15 -17.67
N THR A 344 2.00 -8.48 -17.63
CA THR A 344 3.29 -9.16 -17.47
C THR A 344 4.11 -9.01 -18.73
N ALA A 345 5.22 -8.29 -18.65
CA ALA A 345 6.18 -8.14 -19.74
C ALA A 345 7.16 -9.32 -19.76
N TYR A 346 7.62 -9.79 -18.60
CA TYR A 346 8.59 -10.88 -18.49
C TYR A 346 8.33 -11.70 -17.22
N ASP A 347 8.42 -13.02 -17.29
CA ASP A 347 8.33 -13.91 -16.13
C ASP A 347 9.10 -15.21 -16.41
N LYS A 348 10.38 -15.26 -16.00
CA LYS A 348 11.22 -16.45 -16.10
C LYS A 348 12.29 -16.44 -15.01
N ASP A 349 12.73 -17.63 -14.60
CA ASP A 349 13.79 -17.85 -13.62
C ASP A 349 13.57 -17.14 -12.27
N GLY A 350 12.30 -16.93 -11.90
CA GLY A 350 11.92 -16.20 -10.69
C GLY A 350 12.06 -14.68 -10.80
N VAL A 351 12.41 -14.12 -11.96
CA VAL A 351 12.40 -12.68 -12.19
C VAL A 351 11.15 -12.32 -12.99
N CYS A 352 10.33 -11.43 -12.43
CA CYS A 352 9.08 -10.99 -13.03
C CYS A 352 9.08 -9.48 -13.28
N VAL A 353 8.56 -9.04 -14.42
CA VAL A 353 8.40 -7.63 -14.80
C VAL A 353 6.94 -7.37 -15.17
N LEU A 354 6.31 -6.48 -14.42
CA LEU A 354 4.91 -6.10 -14.54
C LEU A 354 4.79 -4.63 -14.97
N LEU A 355 3.87 -4.34 -15.88
CA LEU A 355 3.53 -3.00 -16.33
C LEU A 355 2.18 -2.60 -15.74
N HIS A 356 2.18 -1.68 -14.77
CA HIS A 356 0.96 -1.08 -14.23
C HIS A 356 0.63 0.20 -15.00
N PHE A 357 -0.64 0.38 -15.36
CA PHE A 357 -1.10 1.56 -16.09
C PHE A 357 -1.73 2.56 -15.13
N ALA A 358 -1.32 3.82 -15.21
CA ALA A 358 -1.93 4.86 -14.39
C ALA A 358 -3.22 5.37 -15.04
N SER A 359 -4.23 5.62 -14.21
CA SER A 359 -5.49 6.24 -14.62
C SER A 359 -5.32 7.67 -15.11
N ASN A 360 -4.32 8.41 -14.61
CA ASN A 360 -4.15 9.83 -14.89
C ASN A 360 -3.04 10.11 -15.91
N CYS A 361 -3.29 11.04 -16.84
CA CYS A 361 -2.28 11.59 -17.75
C CYS A 361 -1.60 12.84 -17.15
N PRO A 362 -0.38 13.20 -17.58
CA PRO A 362 0.26 14.44 -17.19
C PRO A 362 -0.56 15.68 -17.64
N PRO A 363 -0.64 16.75 -16.82
CA PRO A 363 -1.37 17.96 -17.18
C PRO A 363 -0.92 18.54 -18.52
N GLY A 364 -1.86 18.78 -19.44
CA GLY A 364 -1.58 19.34 -20.76
C GLY A 364 -1.04 18.35 -21.81
N ARG A 365 -0.87 17.06 -21.48
CA ARG A 365 -0.42 16.00 -22.41
C ARG A 365 -1.31 14.75 -22.33
N PRO A 366 -2.56 14.81 -22.86
CA PRO A 366 -3.48 13.66 -22.87
C PRO A 366 -3.04 12.55 -23.82
N ASP A 367 -2.04 12.80 -24.67
CA ASP A 367 -1.42 11.82 -25.57
C ASP A 367 -0.37 10.94 -24.86
N VAL A 368 -0.11 11.16 -23.57
CA VAL A 368 0.93 10.48 -22.80
C VAL A 368 0.32 9.50 -21.80
N LEU A 369 0.64 8.22 -21.96
CA LEU A 369 0.37 7.16 -20.99
C LEU A 369 1.50 7.08 -19.96
N VAL A 370 1.13 7.07 -18.68
CA VAL A 370 2.07 6.84 -17.57
C VAL A 370 1.95 5.39 -17.13
N MET A 371 3.08 4.70 -17.02
CA MET A 371 3.16 3.33 -16.55
C MET A 371 4.17 3.22 -15.41
N VAL A 372 3.88 2.36 -14.44
CA VAL A 372 4.85 1.96 -13.40
C VAL A 372 5.29 0.54 -13.72
N VAL A 373 6.58 0.38 -14.03
CA VAL A 373 7.19 -0.94 -14.19
C VAL A 373 7.60 -1.45 -12.83
N SER A 374 7.12 -2.64 -12.44
CA SER A 374 7.50 -3.31 -11.20
C SER A 374 8.30 -4.56 -11.54
N MET A 375 9.52 -4.66 -11.01
CA MET A 375 10.41 -5.80 -11.21
C MET A 375 10.62 -6.52 -9.89
N LEU A 376 10.32 -7.82 -9.87
CA LEU A 376 10.27 -8.65 -8.67
C LEU A 376 11.24 -9.81 -8.79
N ASN A 377 11.78 -10.26 -7.66
CA ASN A 377 12.62 -11.44 -7.57
C ASN A 377 12.03 -12.46 -6.60
N THR A 378 11.60 -13.60 -7.13
CA THR A 378 11.18 -14.81 -6.42
C THR A 378 12.23 -15.92 -6.52
N ALA A 379 13.38 -15.66 -7.15
CA ALA A 379 14.50 -16.60 -7.22
C ALA A 379 15.27 -16.67 -5.89
N PRO A 380 15.87 -17.82 -5.54
CA PRO A 380 16.71 -17.96 -4.34
C PRO A 380 18.09 -17.27 -4.47
N LEU A 381 18.36 -16.63 -5.61
CA LEU A 381 19.61 -15.94 -5.91
C LEU A 381 19.37 -14.45 -6.06
N GLN A 382 20.39 -13.65 -5.75
CA GLN A 382 20.34 -12.19 -5.89
C GLN A 382 20.37 -11.80 -7.37
N VAL A 383 19.59 -10.78 -7.73
CA VAL A 383 19.66 -10.14 -9.05
C VAL A 383 20.46 -8.85 -8.94
N LYS A 384 21.44 -8.63 -9.82
CA LYS A 384 22.27 -7.42 -9.88
C LYS A 384 22.28 -6.80 -11.27
N ASN A 385 22.70 -5.53 -11.34
CA ASN A 385 22.86 -4.77 -12.58
C ASN A 385 21.60 -4.77 -13.46
N LEU A 386 20.41 -4.79 -12.85
CA LEU A 386 19.15 -4.87 -13.56
C LEU A 386 18.94 -3.60 -14.38
N THR A 387 18.81 -3.78 -15.70
CA THR A 387 18.62 -2.71 -16.66
C THR A 387 17.48 -3.06 -17.61
N LEU A 388 16.46 -2.20 -17.67
CA LEU A 388 15.38 -2.28 -18.64
C LEU A 388 15.57 -1.22 -19.73
N GLN A 389 15.49 -1.66 -20.98
CA GLN A 389 15.41 -0.80 -22.15
C GLN A 389 14.07 -1.03 -22.84
N ALA A 390 13.47 0.04 -23.36
CA ALA A 390 12.18 0.02 -24.03
C ALA A 390 12.27 0.75 -25.36
N ALA A 391 11.61 0.21 -26.38
CA ALA A 391 11.52 0.76 -27.72
C ALA A 391 10.08 0.68 -28.25
N VAL A 392 9.64 1.74 -28.90
CA VAL A 392 8.30 1.89 -29.48
C VAL A 392 8.42 2.23 -30.98
N PRO A 393 7.33 2.12 -31.77
CA PRO A 393 7.33 2.54 -33.17
C PRO A 393 7.78 3.99 -33.36
N LYS A 394 8.28 4.33 -34.55
CA LYS A 394 8.83 5.67 -34.86
C LYS A 394 7.81 6.81 -34.71
N SER A 395 6.51 6.52 -34.84
CA SER A 395 5.42 7.48 -34.62
C SER A 395 5.22 7.84 -33.14
N MET A 396 5.82 7.09 -32.22
CA MET A 396 5.65 7.21 -30.77
C MET A 396 6.97 7.59 -30.09
N ARG A 397 6.89 8.02 -28.83
CA ARG A 397 8.08 8.29 -28.00
C ARG A 397 7.94 7.60 -26.66
N VAL A 398 9.02 6.99 -26.18
CA VAL A 398 9.09 6.37 -24.86
C VAL A 398 10.21 7.01 -24.04
N LYS A 399 9.97 7.25 -22.77
CA LYS A 399 10.96 7.75 -21.81
C LYS A 399 10.86 6.94 -20.53
N LEU A 400 11.95 6.27 -20.17
CA LEU A 400 12.12 5.63 -18.87
C LEU A 400 12.75 6.64 -17.90
N GLN A 401 12.15 6.78 -16.71
CA GLN A 401 12.76 7.50 -15.60
C GLN A 401 13.83 6.61 -14.93
N PRO A 402 14.71 7.18 -14.10
CA PRO A 402 15.64 6.37 -13.31
C PRO A 402 14.88 5.33 -12.45
N PRO A 403 15.33 4.06 -12.41
CA PRO A 403 14.72 3.04 -11.57
C PRO A 403 15.01 3.29 -10.08
N SER A 404 14.18 2.76 -9.19
CA SER A 404 14.37 2.87 -7.74
C SER A 404 15.60 2.09 -7.23
N GLY A 405 16.12 1.16 -8.01
CA GLY A 405 17.29 0.37 -7.71
C GLY A 405 17.76 -0.45 -8.91
N MET A 406 18.87 -1.16 -8.76
CA MET A 406 19.43 -2.06 -9.79
C MET A 406 19.71 -3.47 -9.25
N GLU A 407 19.40 -3.72 -7.99
CA GLU A 407 19.60 -5.01 -7.33
C GLU A 407 18.30 -5.45 -6.64
N LEU A 408 17.99 -6.75 -6.72
CA LEU A 408 16.91 -7.38 -5.98
C LEU A 408 17.49 -8.47 -5.09
N ALA A 409 17.14 -8.43 -3.80
CA ALA A 409 17.54 -9.45 -2.85
C ALA A 409 17.01 -10.84 -3.27
N PRO A 410 17.67 -11.93 -2.84
CA PRO A 410 17.10 -13.27 -2.94
C PRO A 410 15.72 -13.35 -2.29
N PHE A 411 14.87 -14.20 -2.84
CA PHE A 411 13.55 -14.45 -2.28
C PHE A 411 13.65 -14.92 -0.82
N ASN A 412 12.92 -14.25 0.05
CA ASN A 412 12.80 -14.60 1.45
C ASN A 412 11.31 -14.75 1.80
N PRO A 413 10.83 -15.97 2.14
CA PRO A 413 9.42 -16.20 2.41
C PRO A 413 8.90 -15.52 3.69
N ILE A 414 9.78 -14.97 4.52
CA ILE A 414 9.44 -14.29 5.79
C ILE A 414 9.31 -12.77 5.58
N LEU A 415 9.94 -12.22 4.55
CA LEU A 415 9.94 -10.79 4.26
C LEU A 415 9.11 -10.50 2.99
N PRO A 416 8.43 -9.35 2.89
CA PRO A 416 7.76 -8.98 1.65
C PRO A 416 8.79 -8.89 0.50
N PRO A 417 8.47 -9.42 -0.70
CA PRO A 417 9.40 -9.40 -1.83
C PRO A 417 9.72 -7.96 -2.22
N SER A 418 11.00 -7.60 -2.21
CA SER A 418 11.46 -6.29 -2.65
C SER A 418 11.18 -6.10 -4.14
N ALA A 419 10.84 -4.87 -4.54
CA ALA A 419 10.54 -4.53 -5.92
C ALA A 419 11.39 -3.35 -6.38
N ILE A 420 11.93 -3.43 -7.60
CA ILE A 420 12.44 -2.26 -8.29
C ILE A 420 11.26 -1.67 -9.06
N THR A 421 11.00 -0.40 -8.83
CA THR A 421 9.98 0.35 -9.57
C THR A 421 10.64 1.33 -10.53
N GLN A 422 10.09 1.46 -11.73
CA GLN A 422 10.58 2.39 -12.73
C GLN A 422 9.42 3.01 -13.48
N VAL A 423 9.34 4.34 -13.49
CA VAL A 423 8.28 5.05 -14.24
C VAL A 423 8.62 5.07 -15.73
N MET A 424 7.66 4.69 -16.57
CA MET A 424 7.74 4.74 -18.03
C MET A 424 6.66 5.66 -18.57
N LEU A 425 7.07 6.68 -19.34
CA LEU A 425 6.19 7.61 -20.02
C LEU A 425 6.17 7.27 -21.51
N LEU A 426 4.98 7.14 -22.09
CA LEU A 426 4.80 6.79 -23.49
C LEU A 426 3.86 7.77 -24.17
N ALA A 427 4.36 8.48 -25.18
CA ALA A 427 3.57 9.40 -25.99
C ALA A 427 3.13 8.72 -27.29
N ASN A 428 1.82 8.70 -27.54
CA ASN A 428 1.21 8.19 -28.77
C ASN A 428 0.36 9.28 -29.45
N PRO A 429 1.00 10.24 -30.15
CA PRO A 429 0.31 11.39 -30.71
C PRO A 429 -0.67 11.03 -31.85
N LEU A 430 -0.42 9.93 -32.56
CA LEU A 430 -1.24 9.48 -33.69
C LEU A 430 -2.36 8.50 -33.29
N LYS A 431 -2.44 8.13 -32.00
CA LYS A 431 -3.39 7.16 -31.45
C LYS A 431 -3.40 5.80 -32.16
N GLU A 432 -2.25 5.39 -32.67
CA GLU A 432 -2.11 4.12 -33.41
C GLU A 432 -2.01 2.92 -32.47
N LYS A 433 -2.30 1.72 -32.98
CA LYS A 433 -2.13 0.46 -32.24
C LYS A 433 -0.69 0.34 -31.76
N MET A 434 -0.52 0.16 -30.45
CA MET A 434 0.79 0.18 -29.82
C MET A 434 1.41 -1.21 -29.67
N ARG A 435 2.73 -1.27 -29.80
CA ARG A 435 3.58 -2.44 -29.51
C ARG A 435 4.86 -1.95 -28.83
N LEU A 436 5.20 -2.49 -27.67
CA LEU A 436 6.39 -2.13 -26.90
C LEU A 436 7.39 -3.28 -26.98
N ARG A 437 8.59 -3.02 -27.51
CA ARG A 437 9.70 -3.96 -27.43
C ARG A 437 10.56 -3.61 -26.23
N TYR A 438 10.98 -4.62 -25.48
CA TYR A 438 11.87 -4.42 -24.35
C TYR A 438 13.12 -5.29 -24.45
N LYS A 439 14.19 -4.83 -23.82
CA LYS A 439 15.39 -5.61 -23.54
C LYS A 439 15.70 -5.50 -22.05
N LEU A 440 15.71 -6.63 -21.38
CA LEU A 440 16.00 -6.77 -19.96
C LEU A 440 17.38 -7.42 -19.81
N MET A 441 18.27 -6.77 -19.06
CA MET A 441 19.61 -7.28 -18.78
C MET A 441 19.82 -7.30 -17.27
N PHE A 442 20.33 -8.41 -16.74
CA PHE A 442 20.60 -8.57 -15.32
C PHE A 442 21.60 -9.69 -15.07
N VAL A 443 22.14 -9.77 -13.87
CA VAL A 443 22.97 -10.88 -13.39
C VAL A 443 22.22 -11.59 -12.29
N LEU A 444 21.89 -12.87 -12.47
CA LEU A 444 21.23 -13.72 -11.46
C LEU A 444 22.29 -14.65 -10.85
N GLY A 445 22.68 -14.39 -9.59
CA GLY A 445 23.86 -15.00 -9.00
C GLY A 445 25.11 -14.60 -9.79
N ASP A 446 25.73 -15.56 -10.48
CA ASP A 446 26.89 -15.35 -11.36
C ASP A 446 26.53 -15.41 -12.86
N ARG A 447 25.26 -15.65 -13.19
CA ARG A 447 24.80 -15.84 -14.57
C ARG A 447 24.32 -14.51 -15.16
N GLN A 448 24.96 -14.05 -16.22
CA GLN A 448 24.50 -12.89 -16.98
C GLN A 448 23.32 -13.29 -17.90
N CYS A 449 22.19 -12.61 -17.75
CA CYS A 449 20.97 -12.81 -18.51
C CYS A 449 20.70 -11.57 -19.38
N SER A 450 20.29 -11.80 -20.64
CA SER A 450 19.88 -10.74 -21.57
C SER A 450 18.69 -11.23 -22.38
N GLU A 451 17.50 -10.77 -22.03
CA GLU A 451 16.24 -11.21 -22.60
C GLU A 451 15.59 -10.07 -23.39
N THR A 452 15.01 -10.40 -24.53
CA THR A 452 14.24 -9.45 -25.34
C THR A 452 12.83 -9.99 -25.52
N GLY A 453 11.84 -9.11 -25.45
CA GLY A 453 10.45 -9.49 -25.68
C GLY A 453 9.63 -8.33 -26.22
N GLU A 454 8.35 -8.63 -26.42
CA GLU A 454 7.39 -7.69 -26.94
C GLU A 454 6.09 -7.78 -26.15
N VAL A 455 5.53 -6.61 -25.85
CA VAL A 455 4.21 -6.46 -25.23
C VAL A 455 3.31 -5.79 -26.25
N ASP A 456 2.14 -6.36 -26.51
CA ASP A 456 1.12 -5.85 -27.41
C ASP A 456 -0.25 -5.70 -26.74
N LYS A 457 -0.39 -6.22 -25.51
CA LYS A 457 -1.58 -6.10 -24.66
C LYS A 457 -1.57 -4.78 -23.92
N PHE A 458 -1.99 -3.71 -24.59
CA PHE A 458 -2.16 -2.38 -23.99
C PHE A 458 -3.63 -2.01 -23.89
N PRO A 459 -4.02 -1.16 -22.91
CA PRO A 459 -5.34 -0.58 -22.88
C PRO A 459 -5.65 0.16 -24.19
N PRO A 460 -6.91 0.13 -24.66
CA PRO A 460 -7.33 0.89 -25.85
C PRO A 460 -6.89 2.36 -25.75
N VAL A 461 -6.38 2.91 -26.84
CA VAL A 461 -5.76 4.25 -26.84
C VAL A 461 -6.77 5.34 -26.49
N GLU A 462 -8.04 5.08 -26.78
CA GLU A 462 -9.17 5.94 -26.45
C GLU A 462 -9.39 6.10 -24.94
N ARG A 463 -8.86 5.16 -24.14
CA ARG A 463 -9.01 5.14 -22.67
C ARG A 463 -7.82 5.73 -21.91
N TRP A 464 -6.75 6.14 -22.58
CA TRP A 464 -5.58 6.69 -21.89
C TRP A 464 -5.98 7.99 -21.16
N GLY A 465 -5.74 8.03 -19.84
CA GLY A 465 -6.19 9.13 -18.97
C GLY A 465 -7.55 8.91 -18.28
N ARG A 466 -8.17 7.73 -18.46
CA ARG A 466 -9.39 7.24 -17.77
C ARG A 466 -9.32 5.72 -17.52
N LEU A 467 -8.16 5.23 -17.08
CA LEU A 467 -7.80 3.79 -16.97
C LEU A 467 -8.07 3.14 -15.62
#